data_AF-A0A8S3QMF0-F1
#
_entry.id   AF-A0A8S3QMF0-F1
#
_cell.length_a   1.000
_cell.length_b   1.000
_cell.length_c   1.000
_cell.angle_alpha   90.00
_cell.angle_beta   90.00
_cell.angle_gamma   90.00
#
_symmetry.space_group_name_H-M   'P 1'
#
loop_
_entity.id
_entity.type
_entity.pdbx_description
1 polymer ?
#
loop_
_entity_poly.entity_id
_entity_poly.type
_entity_poly.pdbx_seq_one_letter_code
_entity_poly.pdbx_strand_id
1 'polypeptide(L)'
;MKILCCIVVFFVGVHGKECSNTDLKSRLDHMEQSMNNRLLTLEASVVDQKNENVELKRTIANLTKEITKLTQNTSTQKRGKRLLMSNPDQGDRIAFYASMSRSEPVQRHRTLVFDNINVNYGHGYNNNTGTFTAPKSCVYILTFSIHSSSKSYTSADIIVNNVSVGRGFTDSSEAWDLNSATIIAVAWMNQGDIDEIERLTNEGEEMKRTLNIQGIEMVHLKKAVGNVIDENKHLKKLLNSESKTRLVDGTDKLMRPKERGIFNHKERIFFSERRLLVNSGDHGDRVAFYAFMSNNEAILKHHTLTFDETKVNYGSGYNNNTGTFRAPVSGVYVITTTIHPYENSAASIDIIVNSNVHGSIFTDSSDGWDINASTGIVIAWMNQGDVSFVRTSASYNSHGSLYSGTILRCSFAGWKISD
;
A
#
# COMPACT_ATOMS: atom_id res chain seq x y z
N MET A 1 -88.60 16.56 -6.55
CA MET A 1 -88.22 16.86 -5.15
C MET A 1 -87.03 17.82 -5.20
N LYS A 2 -87.10 18.90 -4.42
CA LYS A 2 -86.10 19.96 -4.23
C LYS A 2 -84.68 19.36 -4.08
N ILE A 3 -83.59 20.01 -4.50
CA ILE A 3 -83.03 21.17 -3.79
C ILE A 3 -82.20 22.05 -4.73
N LEU A 4 -82.54 23.33 -4.64
CA LEU A 4 -81.85 24.52 -5.07
C LEU A 4 -80.61 24.73 -4.16
N CYS A 5 -79.44 25.03 -4.73
CA CYS A 5 -78.39 25.70 -3.96
C CYS A 5 -77.83 26.85 -4.79
N CYS A 6 -78.31 28.06 -4.47
CA CYS A 6 -77.73 29.31 -4.92
C CYS A 6 -76.44 29.57 -4.14
N ILE A 7 -75.33 29.80 -4.84
CA ILE A 7 -74.19 30.54 -4.29
C ILE A 7 -74.04 31.78 -5.16
N VAL A 8 -74.26 32.94 -4.54
CA VAL A 8 -73.95 34.27 -5.07
C VAL A 8 -72.67 34.71 -4.37
N VAL A 9 -71.56 34.94 -5.10
CA VAL A 9 -70.52 35.88 -4.65
C VAL A 9 -69.81 36.53 -5.84
N PHE A 10 -70.06 37.84 -5.97
CA PHE A 10 -69.32 38.98 -6.52
C PHE A 10 -68.18 38.82 -7.55
N PHE A 11 -68.33 39.57 -8.65
CA PHE A 11 -67.27 40.08 -9.52
C PHE A 11 -66.49 41.21 -8.84
N VAL A 12 -65.16 41.15 -8.89
CA VAL A 12 -64.28 42.33 -8.90
C VAL A 12 -63.27 42.12 -10.04
N GLY A 13 -63.34 42.99 -11.05
CA GLY A 13 -62.49 42.93 -12.24
C GLY A 13 -61.07 43.41 -11.99
N VAL A 14 -60.10 42.70 -12.57
CA VAL A 14 -58.72 43.17 -12.76
C VAL A 14 -58.44 43.15 -14.25
N HIS A 15 -58.00 44.30 -14.79
CA HIS A 15 -57.64 44.49 -16.19
C HIS A 15 -56.40 43.67 -16.56
N GLY A 16 -56.58 42.57 -17.29
CA GLY A 16 -55.51 41.88 -18.01
C GLY A 16 -55.41 42.44 -19.44
N LYS A 17 -54.24 42.96 -19.83
CA LYS A 17 -53.92 43.24 -21.24
C LYS A 17 -53.99 41.92 -22.01
N GLU A 18 -55.02 41.73 -22.84
CA GLU A 18 -55.06 40.67 -23.85
C GLU A 18 -53.92 40.90 -24.85
N CYS A 19 -52.92 40.01 -24.87
CA CYS A 19 -52.06 39.91 -26.05
C CYS A 19 -52.93 39.38 -27.20
N SER A 20 -53.01 40.13 -28.30
CA SER A 20 -53.79 39.70 -29.47
C SER A 20 -53.21 38.39 -30.01
N ASN A 21 -54.08 37.50 -30.49
CA ASN A 21 -53.72 36.21 -31.10
C ASN A 21 -52.64 36.32 -32.20
N THR A 22 -52.47 37.50 -32.80
CA THR A 22 -51.43 37.84 -33.76
C THR A 22 -50.01 37.90 -33.17
N ASP A 23 -49.84 38.32 -31.91
CA ASP A 23 -48.54 38.37 -31.24
C ASP A 23 -48.02 36.97 -30.90
N LEU A 24 -48.91 36.07 -30.45
CA LEU A 24 -48.56 34.66 -30.23
C LEU A 24 -48.16 33.96 -31.54
N LYS A 25 -48.87 34.24 -32.64
CA LYS A 25 -48.55 33.65 -33.95
C LYS A 25 -47.20 34.13 -34.47
N SER A 26 -46.92 35.44 -34.36
CA SER A 26 -45.62 36.00 -34.72
C SER A 26 -44.47 35.41 -33.89
N ARG A 27 -44.68 35.18 -32.58
CA ARG A 27 -43.70 34.51 -31.73
C ARG A 27 -43.47 33.05 -32.13
N LEU A 28 -44.52 32.34 -32.50
CA LEU A 28 -44.42 30.95 -32.96
C LEU A 28 -43.61 30.86 -34.26
N ASP A 29 -43.90 31.72 -35.23
CA ASP A 29 -43.21 31.78 -36.52
C ASP A 29 -41.72 32.11 -36.34
N HIS A 30 -41.39 33.06 -35.45
CA HIS A 30 -40.00 33.38 -35.12
C HIS A 30 -39.27 32.20 -34.45
N MET A 31 -39.96 31.46 -33.58
CA MET A 31 -39.40 30.29 -32.91
C MET A 31 -39.11 29.16 -33.89
N GLU A 32 -40.03 28.92 -34.83
CA GLU A 32 -39.88 27.94 -35.90
C GLU A 32 -38.70 28.30 -36.82
N GLN A 33 -38.61 29.57 -37.23
CA GLN A 33 -37.49 30.05 -38.04
C GLN A 33 -36.14 29.96 -37.30
N SER A 34 -36.12 30.30 -36.01
CA SER A 34 -34.92 30.16 -35.16
C SER A 34 -34.48 28.69 -35.04
N MET A 35 -35.43 27.77 -34.87
CA MET A 35 -35.16 26.34 -34.77
C MET A 35 -34.63 25.78 -36.08
N ASN A 36 -35.19 26.18 -37.23
CA ASN A 36 -34.73 25.76 -38.55
C ASN A 36 -33.32 26.27 -38.85
N ASN A 37 -32.99 27.51 -38.46
CA ASN A 37 -31.63 28.05 -38.60
C ASN A 37 -30.61 27.30 -37.74
N ARG A 38 -31.00 26.93 -36.50
CA ARG A 38 -30.15 26.10 -35.63
C ARG A 38 -29.96 24.69 -36.20
N LEU A 39 -31.00 24.10 -36.79
CA LEU A 39 -30.93 22.79 -37.42
C LEU A 39 -29.94 22.80 -38.59
N LEU A 40 -30.04 23.79 -39.49
CA LEU A 40 -29.11 23.96 -40.60
C LEU A 40 -27.65 24.13 -40.14
N THR A 41 -27.44 24.91 -39.07
CA THR A 41 -26.10 25.10 -38.49
C THR A 41 -25.56 23.79 -37.90
N LEU A 42 -26.42 23.01 -37.25
CA LEU A 42 -26.05 21.72 -36.67
C LEU A 42 -25.69 20.70 -37.76
N GLU A 43 -26.49 20.64 -38.82
CA GLU A 43 -26.26 19.75 -39.96
C GLU A 43 -24.93 20.06 -40.66
N ALA A 44 -24.61 21.34 -40.86
CA ALA A 44 -23.32 21.76 -41.40
C ALA A 44 -22.15 21.30 -40.51
N SER A 45 -22.25 21.52 -39.19
CA SER A 45 -21.20 21.11 -38.24
C SER A 45 -20.99 19.59 -38.20
N VAL A 46 -22.06 18.80 -38.33
CA VAL A 46 -21.95 17.33 -38.40
C VAL A 46 -21.25 16.87 -39.68
N VAL A 47 -21.50 17.54 -40.81
CA VAL A 47 -20.80 17.25 -42.07
C VAL A 47 -19.31 17.58 -41.95
N ASP A 48 -18.95 18.71 -41.36
CA ASP A 48 -17.55 19.09 -41.15
C ASP A 48 -16.81 18.09 -40.25
N GLN A 49 -17.43 17.70 -39.12
CA GLN A 49 -16.88 16.65 -38.25
C GLN A 49 -16.72 15.32 -38.96
N LYS A 50 -17.64 14.97 -39.87
CA LYS A 50 -17.54 13.74 -40.66
C LYS A 50 -16.36 13.78 -41.63
N ASN A 51 -16.09 14.94 -42.23
CA ASN A 51 -14.95 15.15 -43.11
C ASN A 51 -13.62 15.07 -42.35
N GLU A 52 -13.52 15.71 -41.18
CA GLU A 52 -12.33 15.64 -40.32
C GLU A 52 -12.05 14.21 -39.85
N ASN A 53 -13.09 13.44 -39.51
CA ASN A 53 -12.97 12.02 -39.18
C ASN A 53 -12.43 11.17 -40.35
N VAL A 54 -12.78 11.50 -41.60
CA VAL A 54 -12.23 10.82 -42.78
C VAL A 54 -10.74 11.12 -42.93
N GLU A 55 -10.33 12.36 -42.69
CA GLU A 55 -8.92 12.77 -42.75
C GLU A 55 -8.09 12.12 -41.65
N LEU A 56 -8.58 12.11 -40.41
CA LEU A 56 -7.95 11.41 -39.28
C LEU A 56 -7.74 9.93 -39.57
N LYS A 57 -8.75 9.25 -40.15
CA LYS A 57 -8.62 7.84 -40.56
C LYS A 57 -7.52 7.62 -41.59
N ARG A 58 -7.36 8.56 -42.54
CA ARG A 58 -6.29 8.50 -43.55
C ARG A 58 -4.91 8.66 -42.90
N THR A 59 -4.77 9.59 -41.96
CA THR A 59 -3.52 9.83 -41.23
C THR A 59 -3.12 8.61 -40.40
N ILE A 60 -4.07 7.99 -39.68
CA ILE A 60 -3.84 6.76 -38.92
C ILE A 60 -3.35 5.63 -39.83
N ALA A 61 -3.97 5.45 -41.00
CA ALA A 61 -3.57 4.43 -41.95
C ALA A 61 -2.13 4.64 -42.48
N ASN A 62 -1.72 5.89 -42.71
CA ASN A 62 -0.36 6.21 -43.14
C ASN A 62 0.67 5.96 -42.04
N LEU A 63 0.40 6.42 -40.81
CA LEU A 63 1.28 6.17 -39.67
C LEU A 63 1.44 4.68 -39.38
N THR A 64 0.37 3.90 -39.51
CA THR A 64 0.40 2.43 -39.36
C THR A 64 1.36 1.78 -40.38
N LYS A 65 1.36 2.27 -41.63
CA LYS A 65 2.29 1.80 -42.67
C LYS A 65 3.74 2.16 -42.34
N GLU A 66 4.00 3.37 -41.86
CA GLU A 66 5.36 3.78 -41.46
C GLU A 66 5.90 2.96 -40.28
N ILE A 67 5.08 2.74 -39.24
CA ILE A 67 5.44 1.90 -38.10
C ILE A 67 5.77 0.48 -38.57
N THR A 68 4.99 -0.08 -39.50
CA THR A 68 5.24 -1.41 -40.07
C THR A 68 6.58 -1.47 -40.80
N LYS A 69 6.90 -0.45 -41.59
CA LYS A 69 8.16 -0.35 -42.33
C LYS A 69 9.36 -0.20 -41.39
N LEU A 70 9.26 0.62 -40.35
CA LEU A 70 10.29 0.78 -39.32
C LEU A 70 10.53 -0.53 -38.56
N THR A 71 9.46 -1.23 -38.18
CA THR A 71 9.53 -2.53 -37.50
C THR A 71 10.26 -3.58 -38.35
N GLN A 72 9.97 -3.63 -39.66
CA GLN A 72 10.67 -4.51 -40.59
C GLN A 72 12.17 -4.18 -40.71
N ASN A 73 12.53 -2.89 -40.80
CA ASN A 73 13.93 -2.46 -40.86
C ASN A 73 14.72 -2.78 -39.57
N THR A 74 14.10 -2.66 -38.39
CA THR A 74 14.73 -3.06 -37.13
C THR A 74 14.95 -4.57 -37.05
N SER A 75 14.05 -5.38 -37.63
CA SER A 75 14.18 -6.84 -37.66
C SER A 75 15.34 -7.32 -38.56
N THR A 76 15.58 -6.64 -39.70
CA THR A 76 16.70 -6.95 -40.60
C THR A 76 18.04 -6.48 -40.02
N GLN A 77 18.07 -5.35 -39.30
CA GLN A 77 19.28 -4.84 -38.64
C GLN A 77 19.72 -5.72 -37.46
N LYS A 78 18.78 -6.32 -36.71
CA LYS A 78 19.08 -7.32 -35.65
C LYS A 78 19.65 -8.64 -36.18
N ARG A 79 19.34 -9.00 -37.44
CA ARG A 79 19.83 -10.26 -38.06
C ARG A 79 21.31 -10.18 -38.49
N GLY A 80 21.83 -8.98 -38.77
CA GLY A 80 23.21 -8.76 -39.24
C GLY A 80 24.29 -8.64 -38.15
N LYS A 81 23.94 -8.60 -36.86
CA LYS A 81 24.91 -8.47 -35.74
C LYS A 81 24.87 -9.60 -34.71
N ARG A 82 24.05 -10.65 -34.91
CA ARG A 82 24.00 -11.80 -34.02
C ARG A 82 24.96 -12.89 -34.51
N LEU A 83 26.25 -12.73 -34.20
CA LEU A 83 27.10 -13.90 -34.00
C LEU A 83 26.42 -14.74 -32.90
N LEU A 84 26.00 -15.93 -33.28
CA LEU A 84 25.26 -16.87 -32.45
C LEU A 84 26.13 -17.34 -31.28
N MET A 85 25.95 -16.73 -30.12
CA MET A 85 26.07 -17.43 -28.84
C MET A 85 24.67 -17.84 -28.39
N SER A 86 24.12 -18.86 -29.05
CA SER A 86 22.99 -19.60 -28.50
C SER A 86 23.55 -20.59 -27.48
N ASN A 87 23.56 -20.19 -26.20
CA ASN A 87 23.70 -21.18 -25.13
C ASN A 87 22.39 -22.00 -25.08
N PRO A 88 22.43 -23.34 -25.17
CA PRO A 88 21.23 -24.18 -25.29
C PRO A 88 20.36 -24.26 -24.02
N ASP A 89 20.70 -23.54 -22.95
CA ASP A 89 20.16 -23.73 -21.60
C ASP A 89 19.23 -22.60 -21.12
N GLN A 90 18.78 -21.72 -22.03
CA GLN A 90 17.99 -20.51 -21.70
C GLN A 90 16.46 -20.70 -21.72
N GLY A 91 15.96 -21.90 -22.03
CA GLY A 91 14.51 -22.12 -22.19
C GLY A 91 13.70 -22.14 -20.87
N ASP A 92 14.31 -22.55 -19.76
CA ASP A 92 13.60 -22.77 -18.48
C ASP A 92 13.98 -21.80 -17.35
N ARG A 93 15.04 -21.00 -17.51
CA ARG A 93 15.50 -20.06 -16.49
C ARG A 93 14.71 -18.76 -16.57
N ILE A 94 14.07 -18.38 -15.47
CA ILE A 94 13.33 -17.12 -15.34
C ILE A 94 13.91 -16.34 -14.18
N ALA A 95 14.54 -15.21 -14.48
CA ALA A 95 15.07 -14.28 -13.49
C ALA A 95 15.34 -12.93 -14.15
N PHE A 96 15.12 -11.85 -13.41
CA PHE A 96 15.55 -10.53 -13.83
C PHE A 96 16.24 -9.78 -12.69
N TYR A 97 17.13 -8.88 -13.05
CA TYR A 97 17.74 -7.91 -12.16
C TYR A 97 17.96 -6.63 -12.96
N ALA A 98 17.40 -5.54 -12.46
CA ALA A 98 17.46 -4.24 -13.10
C ALA A 98 17.70 -3.15 -12.04
N SER A 99 18.32 -2.06 -12.45
CA SER A 99 18.57 -0.88 -11.63
C SER A 99 18.08 0.38 -12.35
N MET A 100 17.87 1.46 -11.59
CA MET A 100 17.67 2.78 -12.19
C MET A 100 19.03 3.33 -12.64
N SER A 101 19.11 3.90 -13.84
CA SER A 101 20.33 4.55 -14.34
C SER A 101 20.53 5.97 -13.78
N ARG A 102 19.46 6.58 -13.26
CA ARG A 102 19.43 7.91 -12.68
C ARG A 102 18.34 8.00 -11.62
N SER A 103 18.49 8.95 -10.69
CA SER A 103 17.42 9.30 -9.77
C SER A 103 16.24 9.89 -10.54
N GLU A 104 15.04 9.40 -10.26
CA GLU A 104 13.82 9.94 -10.83
C GLU A 104 13.13 10.84 -9.79
N PRO A 105 12.57 11.99 -10.19
CA PRO A 105 11.82 12.84 -9.29
C PRO A 105 10.59 12.10 -8.75
N VAL A 106 10.19 12.48 -7.53
CA VAL A 106 9.01 12.01 -6.81
C VAL A 106 7.72 12.34 -7.62
N GLN A 107 7.36 11.48 -8.59
CA GLN A 107 6.14 11.63 -9.42
C GLN A 107 5.03 10.64 -9.04
N ARG A 108 3.78 11.12 -8.98
CA ARG A 108 2.62 10.41 -8.40
C ARG A 108 2.16 9.21 -9.25
N HIS A 109 1.73 8.12 -8.59
CA HIS A 109 1.00 6.97 -9.18
C HIS A 109 1.56 6.48 -10.52
N ARG A 110 2.83 6.10 -10.50
CA ARG A 110 3.53 5.62 -11.67
C ARG A 110 4.31 4.37 -11.33
N THR A 111 4.29 3.42 -12.26
CA THR A 111 5.22 2.30 -12.31
C THR A 111 6.66 2.83 -12.33
N LEU A 112 7.47 2.39 -11.36
CA LEU A 112 8.90 2.65 -11.30
C LEU A 112 9.59 1.85 -12.40
N VAL A 113 10.30 2.57 -13.27
CA VAL A 113 11.03 1.96 -14.39
C VAL A 113 12.49 1.83 -14.02
N PHE A 114 12.95 0.59 -13.79
CA PHE A 114 14.37 0.27 -13.67
C PHE A 114 14.90 0.03 -15.09
N ASP A 115 15.49 1.05 -15.68
CA ASP A 115 15.81 1.12 -17.11
C ASP A 115 17.09 0.35 -17.49
N ASN A 116 18.01 0.18 -16.53
CA ASN A 116 19.26 -0.54 -16.72
C ASN A 116 19.07 -2.02 -16.38
N ILE A 117 19.04 -2.89 -17.40
CA ILE A 117 18.89 -4.35 -17.24
C ILE A 117 20.26 -5.01 -17.09
N ASN A 118 20.46 -5.75 -15.99
CA ASN A 118 21.66 -6.54 -15.74
C ASN A 118 21.41 -8.03 -16.07
N VAL A 119 20.24 -8.56 -15.71
CA VAL A 119 19.80 -9.93 -16.00
C VAL A 119 18.34 -9.90 -16.46
N ASN A 120 17.98 -10.71 -17.46
CA ASN A 120 16.59 -10.85 -17.93
C ASN A 120 16.38 -12.19 -18.64
N TYR A 121 16.65 -13.30 -17.94
CA TYR A 121 16.38 -14.65 -18.42
C TYR A 121 14.86 -14.88 -18.50
N GLY A 122 14.41 -15.54 -19.57
CA GLY A 122 12.99 -15.66 -19.89
C GLY A 122 12.35 -14.38 -20.46
N HIS A 123 13.10 -13.28 -20.52
CA HIS A 123 12.69 -12.01 -21.14
C HIS A 123 11.35 -11.44 -20.61
N GLY A 124 11.02 -11.70 -19.34
CA GLY A 124 9.77 -11.26 -18.73
C GLY A 124 9.75 -9.77 -18.35
N TYR A 125 10.91 -9.16 -18.08
CA TYR A 125 10.98 -7.74 -17.67
C TYR A 125 11.12 -6.79 -18.87
N ASN A 126 10.30 -5.74 -18.92
CA ASN A 126 10.34 -4.69 -19.93
C ASN A 126 10.83 -3.36 -19.31
N ASN A 127 12.05 -2.96 -19.65
CA ASN A 127 12.68 -1.75 -19.11
C ASN A 127 12.19 -0.43 -19.71
N ASN A 128 11.26 -0.45 -20.67
CA ASN A 128 10.58 0.77 -21.12
C ASN A 128 9.33 1.05 -20.28
N THR A 129 8.71 0.01 -19.72
CA THR A 129 7.45 0.11 -18.97
C THR A 129 7.63 -0.11 -17.47
N GLY A 130 8.72 -0.76 -17.03
CA GLY A 130 8.94 -1.13 -15.63
C GLY A 130 8.15 -2.36 -15.17
N THR A 131 7.55 -3.09 -16.12
CA THR A 131 6.66 -4.22 -15.84
C THR A 131 7.35 -5.54 -16.08
N PHE A 132 7.12 -6.51 -15.20
CA PHE A 132 7.45 -7.91 -15.39
C PHE A 132 6.20 -8.70 -15.78
N THR A 133 6.25 -9.47 -16.86
CA THR A 133 5.19 -10.42 -17.23
C THR A 133 5.69 -11.84 -16.99
N ALA A 134 5.00 -12.57 -16.13
CA ALA A 134 5.38 -13.94 -15.74
C ALA A 134 5.44 -14.86 -16.97
N PRO A 135 6.62 -15.35 -17.38
CA PRO A 135 6.75 -16.23 -18.54
C PRO A 135 6.17 -17.63 -18.31
N LYS A 136 6.05 -18.05 -17.04
CA LYS A 136 5.59 -19.38 -16.62
C LYS A 136 4.81 -19.29 -15.31
N SER A 137 3.83 -20.18 -15.12
CA SER A 137 3.09 -20.28 -13.86
C SER A 137 3.97 -20.90 -12.76
N CYS A 138 4.41 -20.10 -11.79
CA CYS A 138 5.18 -20.59 -10.64
C CYS A 138 5.18 -19.62 -9.46
N VAL A 139 5.89 -20.00 -8.39
CA VAL A 139 6.22 -19.10 -7.29
C VAL A 139 7.35 -18.19 -7.73
N TYR A 140 7.15 -16.89 -7.58
CA TYR A 140 8.14 -15.85 -7.82
C TYR A 140 8.55 -15.22 -6.49
N ILE A 141 9.84 -14.92 -6.38
CA ILE A 141 10.40 -14.11 -5.30
C ILE A 141 10.66 -12.73 -5.89
N LEU A 142 9.88 -11.75 -5.45
CA LEU A 142 9.92 -10.39 -5.92
C LEU A 142 10.61 -9.54 -4.88
N THR A 143 11.72 -8.92 -5.28
CA THR A 143 12.53 -8.09 -4.39
C THR A 143 12.80 -6.74 -5.03
N PHE A 144 12.60 -5.67 -4.29
CA PHE A 144 13.10 -4.36 -4.71
C PHE A 144 13.64 -3.59 -3.52
N SER A 145 14.57 -2.68 -3.82
CA SER A 145 15.08 -1.72 -2.87
C SER A 145 14.84 -0.31 -3.40
N ILE A 146 14.34 0.57 -2.53
CA ILE A 146 14.21 2.00 -2.79
C ILE A 146 15.11 2.77 -1.84
N HIS A 147 15.65 3.87 -2.33
CA HIS A 147 16.46 4.81 -1.57
C HIS A 147 15.82 6.19 -1.68
N SER A 148 15.65 6.88 -0.57
CA SER A 148 15.23 8.28 -0.57
C SER A 148 16.43 9.20 -0.38
N SER A 149 16.42 10.32 -1.12
CA SER A 149 17.34 11.42 -0.90
C SER A 149 17.00 12.15 0.40
N SER A 150 17.91 13.03 0.86
CA SER A 150 17.67 13.81 2.07
C SER A 150 16.36 14.60 2.03
N LYS A 151 15.67 14.68 3.18
CA LYS A 151 14.37 15.36 3.33
C LYS A 151 13.30 14.84 2.37
N SER A 152 13.28 13.52 2.16
CA SER A 152 12.32 12.87 1.28
C SER A 152 11.77 11.59 1.89
N TYR A 153 10.48 11.40 1.71
CA TYR A 153 9.79 10.15 2.00
C TYR A 153 9.32 9.52 0.69
N THR A 154 9.46 8.20 0.59
CA THR A 154 8.97 7.43 -0.56
C THR A 154 8.36 6.12 -0.08
N SER A 155 7.17 5.80 -0.59
CA SER A 155 6.60 4.46 -0.54
C SER A 155 6.45 3.87 -1.93
N ALA A 156 6.66 2.57 -2.02
CA ALA A 156 6.39 1.81 -3.23
C ALA A 156 5.83 0.42 -2.88
N ASP A 157 4.98 -0.08 -3.76
CA ASP A 157 4.32 -1.36 -3.64
C ASP A 157 4.78 -2.28 -4.76
N ILE A 158 4.97 -3.56 -4.43
CA ILE A 158 4.98 -4.65 -5.40
C ILE A 158 3.52 -4.97 -5.68
N ILE A 159 3.10 -4.82 -6.93
CA ILE A 159 1.72 -5.01 -7.36
C ILE A 159 1.69 -6.18 -8.34
N VAL A 160 1.03 -7.26 -7.92
CA VAL A 160 0.74 -8.40 -8.79
C VAL A 160 -0.74 -8.34 -9.16
N ASN A 161 -1.04 -8.19 -10.45
CA ASN A 161 -2.41 -8.12 -10.97
C ASN A 161 -3.32 -7.12 -10.21
N ASN A 162 -2.82 -5.89 -9.98
CA ASN A 162 -3.49 -4.83 -9.21
C ASN A 162 -3.69 -5.11 -7.71
N VAL A 163 -3.00 -6.12 -7.15
CA VAL A 163 -2.99 -6.42 -5.72
C VAL A 163 -1.61 -6.13 -5.17
N SER A 164 -1.53 -5.24 -4.17
CA SER A 164 -0.30 -5.02 -3.41
C SER A 164 0.06 -6.28 -2.61
N VAL A 165 1.22 -6.87 -2.92
CA VAL A 165 1.75 -8.08 -2.28
C VAL A 165 2.95 -7.79 -1.36
N GLY A 166 3.50 -6.59 -1.45
CA GLY A 166 4.55 -6.08 -0.56
C GLY A 166 4.62 -4.57 -0.67
N ARG A 167 4.93 -3.89 0.45
CA ARG A 167 5.04 -2.44 0.51
C ARG A 167 6.31 -2.06 1.26
N GLY A 168 7.06 -1.12 0.69
CA GLY A 168 8.21 -0.51 1.30
C GLY A 168 8.02 0.96 1.53
N PHE A 169 8.71 1.47 2.53
CA PHE A 169 8.69 2.87 2.88
C PHE A 169 10.07 3.28 3.39
N THR A 170 10.53 4.42 2.91
CA THR A 170 11.72 5.10 3.39
C THR A 170 11.31 6.47 3.88
N ASP A 171 11.78 6.86 5.04
CA ASP A 171 11.71 8.23 5.54
C ASP A 171 13.12 8.75 5.70
N SER A 172 13.41 9.88 5.05
CA SER A 172 14.60 10.67 5.32
C SER A 172 14.14 12.03 5.77
N SER A 173 14.11 12.26 7.08
CA SER A 173 13.59 13.48 7.69
C SER A 173 14.62 14.61 7.69
N GLU A 174 15.91 14.26 7.69
CA GLU A 174 17.02 15.18 7.89
C GLU A 174 17.89 15.41 6.64
N ALA A 175 18.65 16.51 6.64
CA ALA A 175 19.53 16.88 5.52
C ALA A 175 20.68 15.88 5.26
N TRP A 176 21.05 15.11 6.29
CA TRP A 176 22.15 14.16 6.29
C TRP A 176 21.67 12.71 6.26
N ASP A 177 20.36 12.50 6.30
CA ASP A 177 19.75 11.19 6.41
C ASP A 177 19.50 10.61 5.01
N LEU A 178 19.88 9.35 4.82
CA LEU A 178 19.65 8.60 3.59
C LEU A 178 19.09 7.25 4.01
N ASN A 179 17.80 7.07 3.79
CA ASN A 179 17.12 5.85 4.18
C ASN A 179 16.85 4.94 2.98
N SER A 180 16.84 3.64 3.23
CA SER A 180 16.57 2.62 2.23
C SER A 180 15.62 1.56 2.78
N ALA A 181 14.71 1.09 1.94
CA ALA A 181 13.82 0.01 2.27
C ALA A 181 14.00 -1.11 1.25
N THR A 182 14.14 -2.32 1.76
CA THR A 182 14.14 -3.54 0.94
C THR A 182 12.88 -4.33 1.25
N ILE A 183 12.18 -4.73 0.20
CA ILE A 183 10.90 -5.43 0.28
C ILE A 183 11.12 -6.77 -0.40
N ILE A 184 10.65 -7.83 0.25
CA ILE A 184 10.64 -9.17 -0.31
C ILE A 184 9.21 -9.69 -0.23
N ALA A 185 8.64 -10.03 -1.37
CA ALA A 185 7.35 -10.70 -1.47
C ALA A 185 7.50 -12.05 -2.17
N VAL A 186 6.75 -13.03 -1.68
CA VAL A 186 6.61 -14.33 -2.33
C VAL A 186 5.20 -14.41 -2.88
N ALA A 187 5.07 -14.62 -4.18
CA ALA A 187 3.77 -14.68 -4.84
C ALA A 187 3.72 -15.82 -5.85
N TRP A 188 2.57 -16.48 -5.95
CA TRP A 188 2.27 -17.29 -7.13
C TRP A 188 1.79 -16.38 -8.24
N MET A 189 2.42 -16.52 -9.41
CA MET A 189 1.98 -15.84 -10.63
C MET A 189 1.71 -16.91 -11.68
N ASN A 190 0.56 -16.81 -12.33
CA ASN A 190 0.25 -17.57 -13.53
C ASN A 190 1.00 -16.98 -14.73
N GLN A 191 1.23 -17.80 -15.75
CA GLN A 191 1.77 -17.32 -17.02
C GLN A 191 0.91 -16.17 -17.56
N GLY A 192 1.55 -15.04 -17.85
CA GLY A 192 0.90 -13.82 -18.32
C GLY A 192 0.47 -12.85 -17.21
N ASP A 193 0.53 -13.23 -15.93
CA ASP A 193 0.33 -12.29 -14.83
C ASP A 193 1.39 -11.18 -14.86
N ILE A 194 0.99 -9.97 -14.47
CA ILE A 194 1.85 -8.78 -14.48
C ILE A 194 2.22 -8.42 -13.05
N ASP A 195 3.52 -8.25 -12.83
CA ASP A 195 4.09 -7.59 -11.67
C ASP A 195 4.62 -6.21 -12.08
N GLU A 196 4.35 -5.22 -11.24
CA GLU A 196 4.87 -3.88 -11.37
C GLU A 196 5.17 -3.27 -10.00
N ILE A 197 6.15 -2.38 -9.96
CA ILE A 197 6.44 -1.63 -8.74
C ILE A 197 5.82 -0.26 -8.88
N GLU A 198 4.73 0.01 -8.17
CA GLU A 198 4.06 1.30 -8.22
C GLU A 198 4.46 2.16 -7.03
N ARG A 199 4.82 3.41 -7.30
CA ARG A 199 5.04 4.40 -6.26
C ARG A 199 3.71 4.98 -5.78
N LEU A 200 3.35 4.74 -4.52
CA LEU A 200 2.11 5.25 -3.95
C LEU A 200 2.26 6.63 -3.31
N THR A 201 1.31 7.52 -3.59
CA THR A 201 1.07 8.77 -2.85
C THR A 201 -0.44 8.93 -2.68
N ASN A 202 -1.00 8.32 -1.64
CA ASN A 202 -2.43 8.40 -1.38
C ASN A 202 -2.73 9.61 -0.49
N GLU A 203 -3.21 10.73 -1.03
CA GLU A 203 -3.61 11.92 -0.24
C GLU A 203 -4.62 11.58 0.87
N GLY A 204 -5.48 10.58 0.66
CA GLY A 204 -6.40 10.07 1.69
C GLY A 204 -5.73 9.22 2.78
N GLU A 205 -4.65 8.50 2.45
CA GLU A 205 -3.84 7.79 3.45
C GLU A 205 -2.84 8.74 4.11
N GLU A 206 -2.39 9.80 3.44
CA GLU A 206 -1.60 10.89 4.01
C GLU A 206 -2.44 11.69 5.01
N MET A 207 -3.71 11.96 4.71
CA MET A 207 -4.65 12.55 5.68
C MET A 207 -5.00 11.58 6.82
N LYS A 208 -5.16 10.27 6.55
CA LYS A 208 -5.25 9.26 7.63
C LYS A 208 -3.95 9.16 8.42
N ARG A 209 -2.77 9.32 7.81
CA ARG A 209 -1.46 9.35 8.46
C ARG A 209 -1.38 10.56 9.37
N THR A 210 -1.71 11.76 8.89
CA THR A 210 -1.79 12.96 9.73
C THR A 210 -2.77 12.76 10.88
N LEU A 211 -3.94 12.17 10.66
CA LEU A 211 -4.89 11.87 11.73
C LEU A 211 -4.39 10.80 12.73
N ASN A 212 -3.67 9.79 12.26
CA ASN A 212 -3.13 8.72 13.10
C ASN A 212 -1.92 9.20 13.91
N ILE A 213 -1.05 9.99 13.29
CA ILE A 213 0.06 10.72 13.89
C ILE A 213 -0.45 11.75 14.90
N GLN A 214 -1.43 12.58 14.55
CA GLN A 214 -2.09 13.48 15.51
C GLN A 214 -2.80 12.70 16.64
N GLY A 215 -3.27 11.48 16.35
CA GLY A 215 -3.77 10.54 17.35
C GLY A 215 -2.69 10.11 18.35
N ILE A 216 -1.48 9.83 17.86
CA ILE A 216 -0.30 9.49 18.68
C ILE A 216 0.14 10.71 19.50
N GLU A 217 0.22 11.90 18.88
CA GLU A 217 0.48 13.16 19.57
C GLU A 217 -0.55 13.42 20.68
N MET A 218 -1.83 13.16 20.42
CA MET A 218 -2.91 13.28 21.41
C MET A 218 -2.75 12.30 22.59
N VAL A 219 -2.24 11.09 22.35
CA VAL A 219 -1.93 10.14 23.43
C VAL A 219 -0.75 10.64 24.27
N HIS A 220 0.28 11.20 23.65
CA HIS A 220 1.44 11.79 24.34
C HIS A 220 1.05 13.02 25.15
N LEU A 221 0.24 13.92 24.60
CA LEU A 221 -0.31 15.07 25.29
C LEU A 221 -1.17 14.65 26.50
N LYS A 222 -2.02 13.62 26.35
CA LYS A 222 -2.80 13.08 27.47
C LYS A 222 -1.91 12.52 28.59
N LYS A 223 -0.83 11.83 28.25
CA LYS A 223 0.13 11.30 29.22
C LYS A 223 0.91 12.40 29.92
N ALA A 224 1.40 13.40 29.18
CA ALA A 224 2.09 14.55 29.74
C ALA A 224 1.20 15.36 30.70
N VAL A 225 -0.06 15.59 30.31
CA VAL A 225 -1.06 16.23 31.17
C VAL A 225 -1.32 15.39 32.43
N GLY A 226 -1.39 14.07 32.32
CA GLY A 226 -1.51 13.16 33.46
C GLY A 226 -0.36 13.32 34.47
N ASN A 227 0.89 13.35 34.00
CA ASN A 227 2.06 13.56 34.85
C ASN A 227 2.01 14.91 35.58
N VAL A 228 1.64 15.98 34.87
CA VAL A 228 1.49 17.32 35.46
C VAL A 228 0.37 17.36 36.50
N ILE A 229 -0.72 16.62 36.28
CA ILE A 229 -1.81 16.47 37.26
C ILE A 229 -1.30 15.77 38.52
N ASP A 230 -0.53 14.69 38.37
CA ASP A 230 0.01 13.93 39.49
C ASP A 230 1.06 14.73 40.28
N GLU A 231 1.94 15.46 39.60
CA GLU A 231 2.87 16.40 40.23
C GLU A 231 2.14 17.50 40.98
N ASN A 232 1.12 18.12 40.36
CA ASN A 232 0.31 19.13 41.04
C ASN A 232 -0.44 18.58 42.24
N LYS A 233 -0.90 17.32 42.19
CA LYS A 233 -1.53 16.63 43.32
C LYS A 233 -0.51 16.38 44.44
N HIS A 234 0.72 16.04 44.08
CA HIS A 234 1.82 15.88 45.03
C HIS A 234 2.20 17.21 45.70
N LEU A 235 2.37 18.28 44.91
CA LEU A 235 2.66 19.62 45.39
C LEU A 235 1.54 20.16 46.29
N LYS A 236 0.26 19.96 45.93
CA LYS A 236 -0.88 20.31 46.79
C LYS A 236 -0.87 19.54 48.11
N LYS A 237 -0.41 18.29 48.11
CA LYS A 237 -0.28 17.49 49.33
C LYS A 237 0.85 18.03 50.22
N LEU A 238 1.98 18.43 49.63
CA LEU A 238 3.09 19.09 50.33
C LEU A 238 2.66 20.44 50.91
N LEU A 239 1.99 21.28 50.12
CA LEU A 239 1.45 22.58 50.54
C LEU A 239 0.45 22.45 51.70
N ASN A 240 -0.43 21.44 51.65
CA ASN A 240 -1.36 21.14 52.74
C ASN A 240 -0.66 20.53 53.98
N SER A 241 0.49 19.87 53.83
CA SER A 241 1.28 19.40 54.97
C SER A 241 2.07 20.53 55.64
N GLU A 242 2.52 21.53 54.89
CA GLU A 242 3.12 22.76 55.43
C GLU A 242 2.06 23.64 56.11
N SER A 243 0.87 23.74 55.53
CA SER A 243 -0.25 24.52 56.09
C SER A 243 -0.82 23.95 57.39
N LYS A 244 -0.56 22.66 57.69
CA LYS A 244 -0.94 22.01 58.96
C LYS A 244 -0.10 22.44 60.17
N THR A 245 0.87 23.34 60.00
CA THR A 245 1.56 23.98 61.13
C THR A 245 0.92 25.29 61.61
N ARG A 246 -0.17 25.78 60.98
CA ARG A 246 -0.93 26.93 61.50
C ARG A 246 -2.45 26.80 61.34
N LEU A 247 -3.07 26.47 62.48
CA LEU A 247 -4.42 26.74 62.95
C LEU A 247 -5.64 26.11 62.23
N VAL A 248 -6.56 25.73 63.12
CA VAL A 248 -7.84 25.03 63.00
C VAL A 248 -8.95 26.03 62.63
N ASP A 249 -9.94 25.65 61.81
CA ASP A 249 -11.40 25.60 62.12
C ASP A 249 -12.29 25.37 60.86
N GLY A 250 -13.53 24.90 61.10
CA GLY A 250 -14.56 24.34 60.20
C GLY A 250 -14.96 25.18 58.97
N THR A 251 -15.78 24.73 58.01
CA THR A 251 -16.85 23.71 57.96
C THR A 251 -17.20 23.36 56.50
N ASP A 252 -17.90 22.24 56.33
CA ASP A 252 -18.44 21.59 55.12
C ASP A 252 -19.10 22.47 54.02
N LYS A 253 -18.94 22.04 52.76
CA LYS A 253 -20.07 21.46 51.98
C LYS A 253 -19.67 20.82 50.64
N LEU A 254 -20.17 19.60 50.53
CA LEU A 254 -20.29 18.64 49.44
C LEU A 254 -20.81 19.22 48.09
N MET A 255 -20.13 18.91 46.98
CA MET A 255 -20.78 18.41 45.76
C MET A 255 -19.75 17.78 44.79
N ARG A 256 -19.94 16.50 44.47
CA ARG A 256 -19.22 15.79 43.40
C ARG A 256 -20.13 15.66 42.18
N PRO A 257 -19.68 15.97 40.95
CA PRO A 257 -20.25 15.35 39.76
C PRO A 257 -19.57 13.99 39.54
N LYS A 258 -20.39 12.96 39.37
CA LYS A 258 -20.00 11.61 38.93
C LYS A 258 -19.67 11.66 37.44
N GLU A 259 -18.45 11.29 37.05
CA GLU A 259 -18.17 10.88 35.67
C GLU A 259 -18.76 9.48 35.46
N ARG A 260 -19.83 9.43 34.66
CA ARG A 260 -20.37 8.18 34.12
C ARG A 260 -19.53 7.79 32.92
N GLY A 261 -18.94 6.60 32.98
CA GLY A 261 -18.31 5.98 31.82
C GLY A 261 -19.32 5.78 30.69
N ILE A 262 -18.85 6.04 29.46
CA ILE A 262 -19.48 5.53 28.24
C ILE A 262 -18.35 4.85 27.46
N PHE A 263 -18.25 3.53 27.65
CA PHE A 263 -17.63 2.64 26.69
C PHE A 263 -18.66 2.25 25.63
N ASN A 264 -18.15 1.91 24.45
CA ASN A 264 -18.77 1.20 23.33
C ASN A 264 -19.37 2.04 22.20
N HIS A 265 -18.54 2.31 21.20
CA HIS A 265 -18.91 1.96 19.83
C HIS A 265 -17.71 1.35 19.09
N LYS A 266 -17.74 0.01 18.93
CA LYS A 266 -16.88 -0.71 17.98
C LYS A 266 -17.55 -0.59 16.62
N GLU A 267 -17.12 0.36 15.80
CA GLU A 267 -17.41 0.31 14.37
C GLU A 267 -16.46 -0.70 13.73
N ARG A 268 -16.97 -1.90 13.48
CA ARG A 268 -16.35 -2.86 12.55
C ARG A 268 -16.68 -2.41 11.15
N ILE A 269 -15.72 -1.78 10.48
CA ILE A 269 -15.80 -1.55 9.04
C ILE A 269 -15.21 -2.78 8.33
N PHE A 270 -16.08 -3.56 7.70
CA PHE A 270 -15.69 -4.66 6.82
C PHE A 270 -15.17 -4.08 5.50
N PHE A 271 -13.89 -4.34 5.18
CA PHE A 271 -13.42 -4.27 3.80
C PHE A 271 -13.34 -5.70 3.26
N SER A 272 -13.96 -5.92 2.10
CA SER A 272 -13.80 -7.17 1.37
C SER A 272 -12.37 -7.24 0.85
N GLU A 273 -11.49 -7.87 1.60
CA GLU A 273 -10.28 -8.43 1.01
C GLU A 273 -10.77 -9.39 -0.08
N ARG A 274 -10.53 -9.04 -1.35
CA ARG A 274 -10.54 -10.06 -2.40
C ARG A 274 -9.36 -10.96 -2.11
N ARG A 275 -9.62 -11.94 -1.26
CA ARG A 275 -8.76 -13.08 -0.98
C ARG A 275 -8.38 -13.64 -2.33
N LEU A 276 -7.10 -13.53 -2.70
CA LEU A 276 -6.54 -14.47 -3.66
C LEU A 276 -6.84 -15.83 -3.04
N LEU A 277 -7.77 -16.56 -3.67
CA LEU A 277 -8.10 -17.90 -3.24
C LEU A 277 -6.78 -18.64 -3.14
N VAL A 278 -6.48 -19.13 -1.93
CA VAL A 278 -5.39 -20.07 -1.70
C VAL A 278 -5.70 -21.21 -2.64
N ASN A 279 -5.05 -21.20 -3.81
CA ASN A 279 -5.16 -22.30 -4.72
C ASN A 279 -4.35 -23.39 -4.04
N SER A 280 -5.02 -24.22 -3.23
CA SER A 280 -4.55 -25.51 -2.73
C SER A 280 -4.47 -26.51 -3.89
N GLY A 281 -3.97 -26.03 -5.03
CA GLY A 281 -3.46 -26.88 -6.08
C GLY A 281 -2.28 -27.62 -5.50
N ASP A 282 -2.19 -28.89 -5.84
CA ASP A 282 -1.04 -29.76 -5.60
C ASP A 282 0.19 -29.14 -6.28
N HIS A 283 0.83 -28.19 -5.59
CA HIS A 283 2.04 -27.51 -6.03
C HIS A 283 3.22 -28.40 -5.67
N GLY A 284 3.33 -29.53 -6.38
CA GLY A 284 4.30 -30.60 -6.13
C GLY A 284 5.68 -30.10 -5.73
N ASP A 285 6.31 -30.78 -4.77
CA ASP A 285 7.67 -30.59 -4.21
C ASP A 285 8.12 -29.16 -3.83
N ARG A 286 7.30 -28.13 -4.05
CA ARG A 286 7.63 -26.73 -3.81
C ARG A 286 7.38 -26.37 -2.36
N VAL A 287 8.41 -25.83 -1.72
CA VAL A 287 8.32 -25.34 -0.35
C VAL A 287 8.63 -23.86 -0.32
N ALA A 288 7.62 -23.07 0.06
CA ALA A 288 7.76 -21.64 0.29
C ALA A 288 6.67 -21.13 1.23
N PHE A 289 6.98 -20.14 2.07
CA PHE A 289 6.02 -19.44 2.88
C PHE A 289 6.29 -17.93 2.90
N TYR A 290 5.24 -17.17 3.14
CA TYR A 290 5.31 -15.72 3.36
C TYR A 290 4.14 -15.32 4.25
N ALA A 291 4.45 -14.66 5.35
CA ALA A 291 3.50 -14.19 6.34
C ALA A 291 3.92 -12.82 6.88
N PHE A 292 2.95 -12.08 7.40
CA PHE A 292 3.21 -10.83 8.09
C PHE A 292 2.37 -10.70 9.36
N MET A 293 2.75 -9.76 10.22
CA MET A 293 1.99 -9.42 11.42
C MET A 293 0.73 -8.64 11.04
N SER A 294 -0.42 -9.04 11.56
CA SER A 294 -1.71 -8.35 11.35
C SER A 294 -1.81 -7.03 12.11
N ASN A 295 -1.06 -6.91 13.21
CA ASN A 295 -1.08 -5.77 14.13
C ASN A 295 0.32 -5.52 14.72
N ASN A 296 0.48 -4.38 15.39
CA ASN A 296 1.66 -4.09 16.20
C ASN A 296 1.85 -5.15 17.31
N GLU A 297 3.10 -5.49 17.59
CA GLU A 297 3.47 -6.47 18.62
C GLU A 297 4.43 -5.83 19.64
N ALA A 298 4.18 -6.03 20.93
CA ALA A 298 5.08 -5.53 21.96
C ALA A 298 6.42 -6.28 21.94
N ILE A 299 7.53 -5.57 22.07
CA ILE A 299 8.86 -6.18 22.12
C ILE A 299 9.09 -6.72 23.53
N LEU A 300 9.02 -8.04 23.65
CA LEU A 300 9.34 -8.76 24.88
C LEU A 300 10.76 -9.34 24.79
N LYS A 301 11.41 -9.53 25.94
CA LYS A 301 12.77 -10.10 26.01
C LYS A 301 12.75 -11.56 25.60
N HIS A 302 13.63 -11.93 24.66
CA HIS A 302 13.82 -13.30 24.18
C HIS A 302 12.52 -13.99 23.71
N HIS A 303 11.68 -13.22 23.04
CA HIS A 303 10.32 -13.58 22.65
C HIS A 303 10.25 -13.96 21.18
N THR A 304 9.54 -15.05 20.88
CA THR A 304 9.32 -15.53 19.51
C THR A 304 8.23 -14.69 18.86
N LEU A 305 8.56 -14.07 17.73
CA LEU A 305 7.64 -13.22 16.98
C LEU A 305 6.64 -14.07 16.19
N THR A 306 5.38 -13.65 16.18
CA THR A 306 4.32 -14.40 15.48
C THR A 306 3.80 -13.60 14.30
N PHE A 307 4.01 -14.12 13.08
CA PHE A 307 3.47 -13.54 11.85
C PHE A 307 2.18 -14.28 11.49
N ASP A 308 1.06 -13.79 12.01
CA ASP A 308 -0.23 -14.47 12.06
C ASP A 308 -1.00 -14.44 10.73
N GLU A 309 -0.68 -13.50 9.84
CA GLU A 309 -1.34 -13.33 8.56
C GLU A 309 -0.54 -14.02 7.42
N THR A 310 -0.91 -15.26 7.11
CA THR A 310 -0.25 -16.07 6.07
C THR A 310 -0.75 -15.75 4.67
N LYS A 311 0.16 -15.46 3.74
CA LYS A 311 -0.13 -15.23 2.32
C LYS A 311 0.27 -16.40 1.43
N VAL A 312 1.40 -17.03 1.73
CA VAL A 312 1.90 -18.22 1.03
C VAL A 312 2.30 -19.28 2.05
N ASN A 313 1.97 -20.55 1.80
CA ASN A 313 2.37 -21.68 2.66
C ASN A 313 2.42 -23.01 1.88
N TYR A 314 3.19 -23.05 0.79
CA TYR A 314 3.42 -24.25 0.00
C TYR A 314 4.29 -25.27 0.75
N GLY A 315 3.92 -26.54 0.66
CA GLY A 315 4.46 -27.60 1.52
C GLY A 315 3.95 -27.54 2.97
N SER A 316 3.09 -26.57 3.30
CA SER A 316 2.43 -26.44 4.61
C SER A 316 3.37 -26.47 5.82
N GLY A 317 4.60 -25.97 5.66
CA GLY A 317 5.62 -25.95 6.71
C GLY A 317 5.45 -24.83 7.73
N TYR A 318 4.76 -23.74 7.39
CA TYR A 318 4.62 -22.58 8.29
C TYR A 318 3.37 -22.69 9.19
N ASN A 319 3.53 -22.42 10.49
CA ASN A 319 2.47 -22.37 11.49
C ASN A 319 2.30 -20.95 12.04
N ASN A 320 1.26 -20.28 11.57
CA ASN A 320 0.96 -18.88 11.87
C ASN A 320 0.50 -18.61 13.32
N ASN A 321 0.10 -19.64 14.07
CA ASN A 321 -0.22 -19.47 15.49
C ASN A 321 1.04 -19.42 16.37
N THR A 322 2.18 -19.85 15.83
CA THR A 322 3.43 -20.00 16.59
C THR A 322 4.59 -19.19 16.02
N GLY A 323 4.47 -18.67 14.79
CA GLY A 323 5.58 -17.99 14.10
C GLY A 323 6.69 -18.94 13.61
N THR A 324 6.44 -20.26 13.58
CA THR A 324 7.46 -21.26 13.27
C THR A 324 7.28 -21.87 11.88
N PHE A 325 8.38 -22.08 11.19
CA PHE A 325 8.47 -22.85 9.95
C PHE A 325 9.18 -24.17 10.22
N ARG A 326 8.58 -25.30 9.84
CA ARG A 326 9.19 -26.62 9.88
C ARG A 326 9.47 -27.09 8.45
N ALA A 327 10.73 -27.41 8.15
CA ALA A 327 11.15 -27.89 6.84
C ALA A 327 10.39 -29.19 6.47
N PRO A 328 9.53 -29.18 5.45
CA PRO A 328 8.77 -30.37 5.04
C PRO A 328 9.64 -31.43 4.37
N VAL A 329 10.75 -31.03 3.76
CA VAL A 329 11.75 -31.87 3.10
C VAL A 329 13.15 -31.33 3.39
N SER A 330 14.18 -32.15 3.24
CA SER A 330 15.56 -31.68 3.37
C SER A 330 15.98 -30.82 2.18
N GLY A 331 16.87 -29.85 2.40
CA GLY A 331 17.53 -29.11 1.34
C GLY A 331 18.07 -27.75 1.80
N VAL A 332 18.44 -26.91 0.84
CA VAL A 332 18.91 -25.54 1.11
C VAL A 332 17.73 -24.58 1.09
N TYR A 333 17.58 -23.83 2.18
CA TYR A 333 16.53 -22.84 2.39
C TYR A 333 17.10 -21.42 2.48
N VAL A 334 16.37 -20.47 1.91
CA VAL A 334 16.53 -19.05 2.22
C VAL A 334 15.45 -18.68 3.21
N ILE A 335 15.82 -18.02 4.31
CA ILE A 335 14.91 -17.52 5.33
C ILE A 335 15.17 -16.01 5.47
N THR A 336 14.10 -15.22 5.47
CA THR A 336 14.18 -13.76 5.56
C THR A 336 13.14 -13.19 6.51
N THR A 337 13.48 -12.12 7.20
CA THR A 337 12.55 -11.34 8.01
C THR A 337 12.79 -9.86 7.82
N THR A 338 11.72 -9.09 7.78
CA THR A 338 11.74 -7.62 7.82
C THR A 338 11.02 -7.16 9.07
N ILE A 339 11.65 -6.29 9.86
CA ILE A 339 11.05 -5.69 11.04
C ILE A 339 11.11 -4.16 11.01
N HIS A 340 10.12 -3.56 11.66
CA HIS A 340 9.96 -2.11 11.80
C HIS A 340 9.76 -1.78 13.28
N PRO A 341 10.78 -1.32 14.01
CA PRO A 341 10.58 -0.78 15.35
C PRO A 341 9.67 0.44 15.27
N TYR A 342 8.72 0.53 16.20
CA TYR A 342 7.86 1.69 16.37
C TYR A 342 8.65 2.85 17.01
N GLU A 343 8.03 4.02 17.13
CA GLU A 343 8.67 5.21 17.71
C GLU A 343 9.36 4.89 19.05
N ASN A 344 10.57 5.43 19.25
CA ASN A 344 11.37 5.22 20.46
C ASN A 344 11.56 3.73 20.83
N SER A 345 11.64 2.86 19.83
CA SER A 345 11.82 1.42 20.01
C SER A 345 13.11 0.96 19.35
N ALA A 346 13.76 -0.03 19.95
CA ALA A 346 14.92 -0.69 19.36
C ALA A 346 14.77 -2.20 19.47
N ALA A 347 15.08 -2.90 18.39
CA ALA A 347 14.96 -4.33 18.28
C ALA A 347 16.25 -4.95 17.72
N SER A 348 16.87 -5.80 18.52
CA SER A 348 17.76 -6.85 18.01
C SER A 348 16.95 -8.14 17.84
N ILE A 349 16.98 -8.70 16.63
CA ILE A 349 16.22 -9.87 16.22
C ILE A 349 17.17 -10.94 15.71
N ASP A 350 16.98 -12.18 16.19
CA ASP A 350 17.71 -13.35 15.73
C ASP A 350 16.82 -14.21 14.81
N ILE A 351 17.39 -14.64 13.69
CA ILE A 351 16.83 -15.69 12.83
C ILE A 351 17.41 -17.02 13.30
N ILE A 352 16.54 -17.88 13.81
CA ILE A 352 16.90 -19.15 14.42
C ILE A 352 16.68 -20.27 13.41
N VAL A 353 17.64 -21.20 13.33
CA VAL A 353 17.41 -22.54 12.76
C VAL A 353 17.76 -23.54 13.84
N ASN A 354 16.78 -24.37 14.19
CA ASN A 354 16.77 -25.25 15.35
C ASN A 354 17.05 -24.50 16.66
N SER A 355 18.27 -24.62 17.18
CA SER A 355 18.70 -23.97 18.42
C SER A 355 19.80 -22.94 18.19
N ASN A 356 20.23 -22.75 16.94
CA ASN A 356 21.35 -21.88 16.60
C ASN A 356 20.85 -20.56 16.01
N VAL A 357 21.53 -19.47 16.37
CA VAL A 357 21.36 -18.18 15.70
C VAL A 357 22.12 -18.25 14.38
N HIS A 358 21.40 -18.19 13.26
CA HIS A 358 21.99 -18.23 11.92
C HIS A 358 22.22 -16.82 11.34
N GLY A 359 21.51 -15.83 11.87
CA GLY A 359 21.71 -14.43 11.54
C GLY A 359 21.00 -13.55 12.56
N SER A 360 21.45 -12.31 12.65
CA SER A 360 20.84 -11.31 13.52
C SER A 360 20.73 -9.99 12.78
N ILE A 361 19.69 -9.23 13.07
CA ILE A 361 19.51 -7.86 12.62
C ILE A 361 19.31 -6.96 13.82
N PHE A 362 19.70 -5.71 13.67
CA PHE A 362 19.44 -4.64 14.62
C PHE A 362 18.84 -3.46 13.88
N THR A 363 17.85 -2.83 14.50
CA THR A 363 17.31 -1.55 14.06
C THR A 363 16.66 -0.86 15.24
N ASP A 364 16.79 0.45 15.24
CA ASP A 364 16.14 1.38 16.15
C ASP A 364 15.41 2.44 15.34
N SER A 365 14.36 2.99 15.95
CA SER A 365 13.61 4.12 15.44
C SER A 365 13.66 5.22 16.49
N SER A 366 14.08 6.42 16.09
CA SER A 366 14.23 7.57 16.98
C SER A 366 12.87 8.26 17.27
N ASP A 367 12.87 9.50 17.75
CA ASP A 367 11.67 10.15 18.29
C ASP A 367 10.67 10.63 17.23
N GLY A 368 9.39 10.33 17.47
CA GLY A 368 8.18 10.96 16.92
C GLY A 368 7.87 10.80 15.43
N TRP A 369 8.87 10.63 14.58
CA TRP A 369 8.71 10.72 13.12
C TRP A 369 9.58 9.75 12.33
N ASP A 370 10.49 9.04 12.99
CA ASP A 370 11.42 8.11 12.35
C ASP A 370 10.87 6.66 12.41
N ILE A 371 10.77 6.00 11.25
CA ILE A 371 10.45 4.58 11.16
C ILE A 371 11.50 3.91 10.30
N ASN A 372 12.44 3.23 10.95
CA ASN A 372 13.44 2.43 10.28
C ASN A 372 12.95 1.01 10.00
N ALA A 373 13.59 0.39 9.02
CA ALA A 373 13.34 -0.98 8.63
C ALA A 373 14.66 -1.72 8.56
N SER A 374 14.67 -2.97 9.02
CA SER A 374 15.80 -3.86 8.80
C SER A 374 15.31 -5.19 8.25
N THR A 375 16.01 -5.67 7.23
CA THR A 375 15.75 -6.96 6.60
C THR A 375 16.95 -7.86 6.77
N GLY A 376 16.75 -9.03 7.37
CA GLY A 376 17.77 -10.05 7.54
C GLY A 376 17.51 -11.22 6.61
N ILE A 377 18.54 -11.74 5.97
CA ILE A 377 18.46 -12.92 5.09
C ILE A 377 19.52 -13.92 5.54
N VAL A 378 19.13 -15.18 5.70
CA VAL A 378 20.04 -16.30 5.96
C VAL A 378 19.81 -17.41 4.95
N ILE A 379 20.89 -18.12 4.63
CA ILE A 379 20.85 -19.34 3.82
C ILE A 379 21.32 -20.48 4.70
N ALA A 380 20.52 -21.53 4.81
CA ALA A 380 20.84 -22.69 5.65
C ALA A 380 20.40 -23.99 4.97
N TRP A 381 21.23 -25.02 5.11
CA TRP A 381 20.75 -26.39 4.95
C TRP A 381 19.82 -26.72 6.11
N MET A 382 18.63 -27.22 5.81
CA MET A 382 17.67 -27.72 6.79
C MET A 382 17.30 -29.14 6.42
N ASN A 383 17.39 -30.06 7.38
CA ASN A 383 16.84 -31.41 7.22
C ASN A 383 15.32 -31.38 7.38
N GLN A 384 14.64 -32.38 6.83
CA GLN A 384 13.22 -32.59 7.09
C GLN A 384 12.95 -32.60 8.60
N GLY A 385 12.06 -31.72 9.03
CA GLY A 385 11.69 -31.55 10.43
C GLY A 385 12.52 -30.51 11.22
N ASP A 386 13.57 -29.95 10.64
CA ASP A 386 14.25 -28.79 11.24
C ASP A 386 13.28 -27.59 11.29
N VAL A 387 13.44 -26.74 12.30
CA VAL A 387 12.53 -25.62 12.56
C VAL A 387 13.27 -24.30 12.44
N SER A 388 12.71 -23.32 11.75
CA SER A 388 13.16 -21.93 11.76
C SER A 388 12.07 -21.01 12.32
N PHE A 389 12.50 -19.98 13.05
CA PHE A 389 11.63 -18.94 13.58
C PHE A 389 12.45 -17.70 13.88
N VAL A 390 11.75 -16.61 14.21
CA VAL A 390 12.36 -15.31 14.51
C VAL A 390 12.06 -14.94 15.95
N ARG A 391 13.04 -14.42 16.68
CA ARG A 391 12.85 -13.97 18.06
C ARG A 391 13.66 -12.72 18.38
N THR A 392 13.29 -12.00 19.42
CA THR A 392 14.16 -10.96 19.98
C THR A 392 15.43 -11.57 20.56
N SER A 393 16.58 -10.94 20.33
CA SER A 393 17.87 -11.47 20.78
C SER A 393 17.98 -11.44 22.31
N ALA A 394 18.67 -12.44 22.89
CA ALA A 394 19.02 -12.43 24.31
C ALA A 394 20.14 -11.43 24.63
N SER A 395 20.96 -11.09 23.64
CA SER A 395 22.20 -10.31 23.79
C SER A 395 21.96 -8.80 23.87
N TYR A 396 20.75 -8.35 23.57
CA TYR A 396 20.36 -6.95 23.62
C TYR A 396 19.00 -6.82 24.31
N ASN A 397 18.82 -5.75 25.10
CA ASN A 397 17.54 -5.46 25.73
C ASN A 397 16.66 -4.67 24.73
N SER A 398 16.11 -5.41 23.77
CA SER A 398 15.11 -4.88 22.85
C SER A 398 13.91 -4.32 23.65
N HIS A 399 13.39 -3.18 23.25
CA HIS A 399 12.34 -2.46 23.98
C HIS A 399 11.41 -1.70 23.02
N GLY A 400 10.21 -1.40 23.50
CA GLY A 400 9.16 -0.72 22.74
C GLY A 400 8.23 -1.70 22.02
N SER A 401 7.85 -1.39 20.79
CA SER A 401 6.94 -2.20 19.98
C SER A 401 7.42 -2.33 18.54
N LEU A 402 7.01 -3.39 17.85
CA LEU A 402 7.11 -3.52 16.40
C LEU A 402 5.85 -2.96 15.74
N TYR A 403 6.02 -2.20 14.67
CA TYR A 403 4.95 -1.65 13.86
C TYR A 403 4.59 -2.60 12.71
N SER A 404 3.31 -2.96 12.62
CA SER A 404 2.79 -3.67 11.46
C SER A 404 1.34 -3.25 11.21
N GLY A 405 1.14 -2.52 10.12
CA GLY A 405 -0.14 -1.94 9.73
C GLY A 405 -0.30 -1.84 8.22
N THR A 406 -1.24 -1.03 7.77
CA THR A 406 -1.53 -0.90 6.33
C THR A 406 -0.36 -0.34 5.51
N ILE A 407 0.54 0.42 6.13
CA ILE A 407 1.61 1.15 5.44
C ILE A 407 2.94 0.38 5.45
N LEU A 408 3.24 -0.35 6.52
CA LEU A 408 4.44 -1.17 6.67
C LEU A 408 4.05 -2.45 7.37
N ARG A 409 4.62 -3.57 6.94
CA ARG A 409 4.32 -4.89 7.51
C ARG A 409 5.61 -5.56 7.95
N CYS A 410 5.71 -5.88 9.23
CA CYS A 410 6.74 -6.81 9.68
C CYS A 410 6.44 -8.17 9.06
N SER A 411 7.43 -8.78 8.41
CA SER A 411 7.25 -9.97 7.59
C SER A 411 8.27 -11.06 7.88
N PHE A 412 7.87 -12.29 7.57
CA PHE A 412 8.70 -13.49 7.64
C PHE A 412 8.41 -14.36 6.43
N ALA A 413 9.46 -14.74 5.71
CA ALA A 413 9.35 -15.54 4.50
C ALA A 413 10.47 -16.57 4.43
N GLY A 414 10.25 -17.62 3.64
CA GLY A 414 11.31 -18.55 3.32
C GLY A 414 10.92 -19.49 2.21
N TRP A 415 11.92 -20.01 1.51
CA TRP A 415 11.71 -20.92 0.37
C TRP A 415 12.92 -21.85 0.18
N LYS A 416 12.66 -23.04 -0.34
CA LYS A 416 13.69 -24.01 -0.73
C LYS A 416 14.27 -23.64 -2.09
N ILE A 417 15.59 -23.66 -2.22
CA ILE A 417 16.30 -23.33 -3.48
C ILE A 417 17.03 -24.52 -4.11
N SER A 418 17.37 -25.55 -3.33
CA SER A 418 17.92 -26.80 -3.86
C SER A 418 17.64 -27.97 -2.93
N ASP A 419 17.75 -29.17 -3.46
CA ASP A 419 17.92 -30.39 -2.66
C ASP A 419 19.29 -30.45 -1.99
#